data_AF-A0A2V5UDI1-F1
#
_entry.id   AF-A0A2V5UDI1-F1
#
_cell.length_a   1.000
_cell.length_b   1.000
_cell.length_c   1.000
_cell.angle_alpha   90.00
_cell.angle_beta   90.00
_cell.angle_gamma   90.00
#
_symmetry.space_group_name_H-M   'P 1'
#
loop_
_entity.id
_entity.type
_entity.pdbx_description
1 polymer ?
#
loop_
_entity_poly.entity_id
_entity_poly.type
_entity_poly.pdbx_seq_one_letter_code
_entity_poly.pdbx_strand_id
1 'polypeptide(L)'
;MEIASGKGHSCRRFALAKRGAGVPFTEHCLRESTSTDLSSIRSEYYASGMTKFPRPPRSLERVYAHDPLYFITCCTYRRRPLLANHPVHAAFVEFGQRGQKDLGVAVGRYVILPNHLHFFVAIPARLTLGSWIGALKRVVGKAVQRNNPRDPIWRRGFFDHILRSAESYSQKWNYVRENPVRARLVESADAWPYAGEIAVIYHG
;
A
#
# COMPACT_ATOMS: atom_id res chain seq x y z
N MET A 1 -23.16 -9.73 -58.42
CA MET A 1 -22.40 -9.64 -59.69
C MET A 1 -21.01 -9.19 -59.30
N GLU A 2 -20.02 -10.04 -59.61
CA GLU A 2 -18.58 -9.76 -59.65
C GLU A 2 -18.28 -8.35 -60.19
N ILE A 3 -17.12 -7.72 -60.03
CA ILE A 3 -15.73 -8.16 -60.20
C ILE A 3 -14.88 -6.95 -59.72
N ALA A 4 -13.81 -7.12 -58.93
CA ALA A 4 -12.40 -7.23 -59.38
C ALA A 4 -11.87 -5.93 -60.03
N SER A 5 -10.61 -5.49 -59.98
CA SER A 5 -9.32 -5.98 -59.49
C SER A 5 -8.27 -5.07 -60.18
N GLY A 6 -7.09 -4.89 -59.58
CA GLY A 6 -5.85 -4.65 -60.34
C GLY A 6 -5.18 -3.32 -60.02
N LYS A 7 -4.14 -3.28 -59.17
CA LYS A 7 -2.71 -3.64 -59.40
C LYS A 7 -2.00 -2.70 -60.38
N GLY A 8 -0.94 -2.04 -59.89
CA GLY A 8 0.08 -1.40 -60.71
C GLY A 8 1.32 -1.05 -59.88
N HIS A 9 2.39 -1.83 -60.04
CA HIS A 9 3.69 -1.66 -59.41
C HIS A 9 4.53 -0.56 -60.07
N SER A 10 5.41 0.10 -59.33
CA SER A 10 6.73 0.49 -59.88
C SER A 10 7.74 0.73 -58.76
N CYS A 11 8.85 0.01 -58.87
CA CYS A 11 10.01 0.00 -57.98
C CYS A 11 11.13 0.83 -58.63
N ARG A 12 11.76 1.73 -57.88
CA ARG A 12 13.09 2.24 -58.19
C ARG A 12 13.96 2.20 -56.93
N ARG A 13 15.13 1.59 -57.12
CA ARG A 13 16.17 1.24 -56.15
C ARG A 13 17.37 2.14 -56.48
N PHE A 14 18.01 2.78 -55.50
CA PHE A 14 19.47 2.98 -55.49
C PHE A 14 19.98 3.37 -54.09
N ALA A 15 20.86 2.50 -53.58
CA ALA A 15 22.04 2.65 -52.70
C ALA A 15 21.93 3.38 -51.33
N LEU A 16 22.08 2.71 -50.18
CA LEU A 16 23.29 2.18 -49.48
C LEU A 16 24.16 3.23 -48.77
N ALA A 17 23.98 3.37 -47.44
CA ALA A 17 25.07 3.58 -46.48
C ALA A 17 24.66 3.18 -45.04
N LYS A 18 25.16 2.00 -44.66
CA LYS A 18 25.47 1.40 -43.34
C LYS A 18 24.97 2.03 -42.01
N ARG A 19 24.29 1.12 -41.28
CA ARG A 19 24.51 0.65 -39.89
C ARG A 19 24.22 1.60 -38.72
N GLY A 20 23.13 1.26 -38.03
CA GLY A 20 22.82 1.67 -36.67
C GLY A 20 21.39 1.23 -36.33
N ALA A 21 21.20 -0.05 -36.04
CA ALA A 21 19.95 -0.60 -35.51
C ALA A 21 19.56 0.15 -34.21
N GLY A 22 18.31 0.35 -33.85
CA GLY A 22 17.04 -0.05 -34.42
C GLY A 22 15.96 0.75 -33.67
N VAL A 23 14.94 1.13 -34.43
CA VAL A 23 13.89 2.09 -34.11
C VAL A 23 12.75 1.41 -33.32
N PRO A 24 11.59 2.06 -33.07
CA PRO A 24 11.10 2.35 -31.73
C PRO A 24 9.89 1.50 -31.33
N PHE A 25 9.48 1.71 -30.09
CA PHE A 25 8.23 1.28 -29.48
C PHE A 25 7.00 1.66 -30.33
N THR A 26 6.23 0.66 -30.77
CA THR A 26 4.85 0.83 -31.23
C THR A 26 3.98 -0.25 -30.59
N GLU A 27 3.21 0.11 -29.57
CA GLU A 27 2.05 -0.67 -29.13
C GLU A 27 0.82 -0.16 -29.88
N HIS A 28 0.18 -1.05 -30.65
CA HIS A 28 -1.23 -0.90 -31.00
C HIS A 28 -1.93 -2.26 -30.85
N CYS A 29 -2.77 -2.31 -29.81
CA CYS A 29 -4.04 -3.03 -29.67
C CYS A 29 -4.17 -4.55 -29.79
N LEU A 30 -4.86 -5.03 -28.74
CA LEU A 30 -5.97 -5.99 -28.70
C LEU A 30 -5.65 -7.49 -28.51
N ARG A 31 -6.14 -7.96 -27.35
CA ARG A 31 -6.84 -9.23 -27.10
C ARG A 31 -6.17 -10.49 -27.66
N GLU A 32 -5.69 -11.33 -26.75
CA GLU A 32 -6.31 -12.64 -26.52
C GLU A 32 -5.71 -13.29 -25.27
N SER A 33 -6.61 -13.77 -24.41
CA SER A 33 -6.29 -14.62 -23.28
C SER A 33 -5.94 -16.02 -23.79
N THR A 34 -4.67 -16.40 -23.69
CA THR A 34 -4.31 -17.82 -23.59
C THR A 34 -3.32 -17.97 -22.46
N SER A 35 -3.78 -18.65 -21.41
CA SER A 35 -2.97 -19.36 -20.42
C SER A 35 -1.62 -19.76 -21.01
N THR A 36 -0.56 -19.03 -20.67
CA THR A 36 0.80 -19.43 -21.02
C THR A 36 1.11 -20.65 -20.17
N ASP A 37 0.99 -21.82 -20.78
CA ASP A 37 1.29 -23.10 -20.17
C ASP A 37 2.73 -23.08 -19.64
N LEU A 38 2.86 -23.00 -18.31
CA LEU A 38 4.14 -22.99 -17.59
C LEU A 38 4.99 -24.23 -17.90
N SER A 39 4.40 -25.29 -18.45
CA SER A 39 5.12 -26.48 -18.89
C SER A 39 6.07 -26.19 -20.06
N SER A 40 5.70 -25.29 -20.98
CA SER A 40 6.49 -24.95 -22.17
C SER A 40 7.74 -24.15 -21.82
N ILE A 41 7.60 -23.18 -20.91
CA ILE A 41 8.72 -22.32 -20.43
C ILE A 41 9.77 -23.18 -19.71
N ARG A 42 9.33 -24.26 -19.06
CA ARG A 42 10.19 -25.14 -18.27
C ARG A 42 11.06 -26.05 -19.15
N SER A 43 10.57 -26.44 -20.32
CA SER A 43 11.32 -27.28 -21.28
C SER A 43 12.48 -26.52 -21.94
N GLU A 44 12.24 -25.28 -22.36
CA GLU A 44 13.28 -24.41 -22.94
C GLU A 44 14.35 -24.01 -21.91
N TYR A 45 13.97 -23.89 -20.63
CA TYR A 45 14.88 -23.57 -19.54
C TYR A 45 15.97 -24.63 -19.32
N TYR A 46 15.62 -25.92 -19.31
CA TYR A 46 16.60 -27.01 -19.11
C TYR A 46 17.55 -27.19 -20.31
N ALA A 47 17.19 -26.71 -21.50
CA ALA A 47 18.08 -26.73 -22.67
C ALA A 47 19.16 -25.62 -22.65
N SER A 48 19.02 -24.60 -21.80
CA SER A 48 19.83 -23.37 -21.85
C SER A 48 21.12 -23.37 -21.00
N GLY A 49 21.44 -24.45 -20.27
CA GLY A 49 22.72 -24.59 -19.56
C GLY A 49 22.98 -23.60 -18.40
N MET A 50 21.97 -22.84 -17.94
CA MET A 50 22.09 -21.89 -16.83
C MET A 50 22.06 -22.61 -15.46
N THR A 51 23.19 -22.63 -14.75
CA THR A 51 23.33 -23.39 -13.47
C THR A 51 22.89 -22.63 -12.22
N LYS A 52 22.46 -21.36 -12.31
CA LYS A 52 21.97 -20.58 -11.16
C LYS A 52 20.86 -19.63 -11.57
N PHE A 53 19.70 -19.73 -10.91
CA PHE A 53 18.67 -18.70 -10.97
C PHE A 53 19.26 -17.37 -10.45
N PRO A 54 19.08 -16.24 -11.16
CA PRO A 54 19.27 -14.93 -10.56
C PRO A 54 18.43 -14.87 -9.29
N ARG A 55 18.98 -14.34 -8.19
CA ARG A 55 18.20 -14.16 -6.96
C ARG A 55 16.92 -13.43 -7.37
N PRO A 56 15.73 -13.98 -7.07
CA PRO A 56 14.50 -13.29 -7.40
C PRO A 56 14.58 -11.89 -6.78
N PRO A 57 14.20 -10.84 -7.52
CA PRO A 57 14.09 -9.51 -6.92
C PRO A 57 13.28 -9.68 -5.64
N ARG A 58 13.77 -9.09 -4.53
CA ARG A 58 13.15 -9.20 -3.20
C ARG A 58 11.64 -9.09 -3.39
N SER A 59 10.92 -10.16 -3.09
CA SER A 59 9.51 -10.29 -3.42
C SER A 59 8.81 -9.00 -3.01
N LEU A 60 8.18 -8.31 -3.95
CA LEU A 60 7.16 -7.33 -3.60
C LEU A 60 6.16 -8.12 -2.75
N GLU A 61 6.18 -7.92 -1.44
CA GLU A 61 5.31 -8.60 -0.49
C GLU A 61 3.90 -8.07 -0.76
N ARG A 62 3.27 -8.68 -1.76
CA ARG A 62 1.94 -8.37 -2.24
C ARG A 62 0.99 -8.92 -1.20
N VAL A 63 0.67 -8.10 -0.20
CA VAL A 63 -0.38 -8.43 0.76
C VAL A 63 -1.71 -8.35 0.01
N TYR A 64 -2.07 -9.43 -0.69
CA TYR A 64 -3.45 -9.68 -1.06
C TYR A 64 -4.20 -9.92 0.25
N ALA A 65 -5.16 -9.05 0.56
CA ALA A 65 -5.96 -9.16 1.77
C ALA A 65 -6.87 -10.41 1.72
N HIS A 66 -6.31 -11.58 2.03
CA HIS A 66 -7.08 -12.72 2.54
C HIS A 66 -7.49 -12.48 4.00
N ASP A 67 -6.80 -11.57 4.69
CA ASP A 67 -7.10 -11.14 6.05
C ASP A 67 -8.07 -9.94 6.07
N PRO A 68 -9.00 -9.87 7.05
CA PRO A 68 -9.92 -8.75 7.17
C PRO A 68 -9.19 -7.43 7.40
N LEU A 69 -9.56 -6.41 6.62
CA LEU A 69 -9.05 -5.06 6.77
C LEU A 69 -9.90 -4.29 7.78
N TYR A 70 -9.26 -3.76 8.83
CA TYR A 70 -9.92 -2.97 9.86
C TYR A 70 -9.61 -1.49 9.73
N PHE A 71 -10.63 -0.64 9.88
CA PHE A 71 -10.47 0.76 10.21
C PHE A 71 -10.52 0.92 11.73
N ILE A 72 -9.48 1.50 12.32
CA ILE A 72 -9.32 1.63 13.77
C ILE A 72 -9.34 3.09 14.20
N THR A 73 -9.94 3.36 15.36
CA THR A 73 -9.82 4.63 16.07
C THR A 73 -9.41 4.42 17.52
N CYS A 74 -8.29 5.03 17.92
CA CYS A 74 -7.82 5.07 19.30
C CYS A 74 -7.95 6.50 19.85
N CYS A 75 -8.77 6.70 20.88
CA CYS A 75 -8.98 8.02 21.50
C CYS A 75 -8.18 8.17 22.79
N THR A 76 -7.67 9.38 23.05
CA THR A 76 -7.11 9.74 24.35
C THR A 76 -8.19 9.85 25.42
N TYR A 77 -7.81 9.63 26.67
CA TYR A 77 -8.69 9.84 27.81
C TYR A 77 -9.13 11.30 27.87
N ARG A 78 -10.43 11.54 28.07
CA ARG A 78 -11.06 12.87 28.06
C ARG A 78 -10.71 13.73 26.83
N ARG A 79 -10.40 13.09 25.69
CA ARG A 79 -10.04 13.79 24.43
C ARG A 79 -8.89 14.80 24.59
N ARG A 80 -7.94 14.51 25.49
CA ARG A 80 -6.76 15.37 25.70
C ARG A 80 -5.86 15.42 24.45
N PRO A 81 -5.32 16.58 24.07
CA PRO A 81 -4.53 16.78 22.85
C PRO A 81 -3.06 16.34 23.03
N LEU A 82 -2.81 15.04 23.14
CA LEU A 82 -1.51 14.47 23.50
C LEU A 82 -0.72 13.84 22.34
N LEU A 83 -1.33 13.62 21.17
CA LEU A 83 -0.78 12.71 20.15
C LEU A 83 -0.12 13.42 18.96
N ALA A 84 -0.53 14.63 18.60
CA ALA A 84 -0.02 15.34 17.43
C ALA A 84 1.35 15.98 17.71
N ASN A 85 2.39 15.14 17.82
CA ASN A 85 3.77 15.56 18.01
C ASN A 85 4.74 14.53 17.42
N HIS A 86 5.98 14.96 17.19
CA HIS A 86 6.99 14.16 16.51
C HIS A 86 7.36 12.84 17.25
N PRO A 87 7.60 12.82 18.57
CA PRO A 87 7.89 11.56 19.29
C PRO A 87 6.78 10.51 19.16
N VAL A 88 5.52 10.93 19.23
CA VAL A 88 4.36 10.03 19.09
C VAL A 88 4.26 9.49 17.67
N HIS A 89 4.42 10.36 16.66
CA HIS A 89 4.38 9.97 15.26
C HIS A 89 5.49 8.98 14.92
N ALA A 90 6.73 9.26 15.35
CA ALA A 90 7.86 8.35 15.16
C ALA A 90 7.61 6.98 15.81
N ALA A 91 7.11 6.96 17.06
CA ALA A 91 6.81 5.71 17.75
C ALA A 91 5.70 4.90 17.08
N PHE A 92 4.67 5.56 16.53
CA PHE A 92 3.60 4.90 15.77
C PHE A 92 4.14 4.27 14.48
N VAL A 93 4.93 5.03 13.70
CA VAL A 93 5.51 4.57 12.43
C VAL A 93 6.45 3.39 12.67
N GLU A 94 7.36 3.51 13.63
CA GLU A 94 8.31 2.44 13.98
C GLU A 94 7.58 1.17 14.44
N PHE A 95 6.54 1.30 15.25
CA PHE A 95 5.74 0.16 15.69
C PHE A 95 5.05 -0.54 14.51
N GLY A 96 4.46 0.23 13.58
CA GLY A 96 3.82 -0.31 12.38
C GLY A 96 4.82 -1.04 11.47
N GLN A 97 5.99 -0.45 11.22
CA GLN A 97 7.05 -1.04 10.40
C GLN A 97 7.58 -2.36 11.00
N ARG A 98 7.81 -2.40 12.31
CA ARG A 98 8.18 -3.64 13.03
C ARG A 98 7.07 -4.68 12.98
N GLY A 99 5.82 -4.25 13.17
CA GLY A 99 4.64 -5.12 13.05
C GLY A 99 4.55 -5.78 11.68
N GLN A 100 4.84 -5.04 10.60
CA GLN A 100 4.89 -5.61 9.26
C GLN A 100 6.03 -6.62 9.13
N LYS A 101 7.25 -6.20 9.45
CA LYS A 101 8.46 -7.02 9.27
C LYS A 101 8.44 -8.31 10.10
N ASP A 102 8.06 -8.21 11.37
CA ASP A 102 8.24 -9.30 12.34
C ASP A 102 6.97 -10.14 12.52
N LEU A 103 5.80 -9.55 12.23
CA LEU A 103 4.50 -10.15 12.52
C LEU A 103 3.57 -10.22 11.30
N GLY A 104 3.98 -9.72 10.13
CA GLY A 104 3.12 -9.69 8.94
C GLY A 104 1.87 -8.83 9.11
N VAL A 105 1.87 -7.89 10.06
CA VAL A 105 0.76 -6.95 10.26
C VAL A 105 0.94 -5.76 9.31
N ALA A 106 0.03 -5.58 8.38
CA ALA A 106 0.10 -4.46 7.44
C ALA A 106 -0.67 -3.25 8.00
N VAL A 107 0.05 -2.21 8.42
CA VAL A 107 -0.54 -0.91 8.77
C VAL A 107 -0.58 -0.05 7.51
N GLY A 108 -1.77 0.37 7.09
CA GLY A 108 -1.96 1.17 5.89
C GLY A 108 -1.85 2.67 6.15
N ARG A 109 -2.74 3.41 5.50
CA ARG A 109 -2.90 4.86 5.69
C ARG A 109 -3.33 5.19 7.12
N TYR A 110 -2.87 6.33 7.60
CA TYR A 110 -3.16 6.81 8.95
C TYR A 110 -3.19 8.33 9.04
N VAL A 111 -3.89 8.83 10.06
CA VAL A 111 -3.86 10.22 10.51
C VAL A 111 -3.84 10.24 12.03
N ILE A 112 -2.86 10.93 12.61
CA ILE A 112 -2.78 11.22 14.04
C ILE A 112 -3.30 12.64 14.25
N LEU A 113 -4.40 12.77 14.98
CA LEU A 113 -4.98 14.03 15.43
C LEU A 113 -4.57 14.27 16.88
N PRO A 114 -4.70 15.49 17.42
CA PRO A 114 -4.25 15.79 18.78
C PRO A 114 -4.79 14.81 19.84
N ASN A 115 -6.06 14.40 19.74
CA ASN A 115 -6.72 13.58 20.77
C ASN A 115 -7.17 12.19 20.32
N HIS A 116 -6.87 11.79 19.09
CA HIS A 116 -7.14 10.44 18.60
C HIS A 116 -6.30 10.14 17.37
N LEU A 117 -6.11 8.86 17.05
CA LEU A 117 -5.54 8.45 15.78
C LEU A 117 -6.48 7.52 15.03
N HIS A 118 -6.44 7.63 13.71
CA HIS A 118 -7.14 6.79 12.75
C HIS A 118 -6.14 6.06 11.88
N PHE A 119 -6.37 4.78 11.61
CA PHE A 119 -5.52 4.02 10.69
C PHE A 119 -6.23 2.78 10.19
N PHE A 120 -5.73 2.23 9.08
CA PHE A 120 -6.15 0.94 8.56
C PHE A 120 -5.13 -0.12 8.91
N VAL A 121 -5.59 -1.33 9.21
CA VAL A 121 -4.70 -2.45 9.54
C VAL A 121 -5.28 -3.78 9.06
N ALA A 122 -4.46 -4.59 8.41
CA ALA A 122 -4.73 -6.01 8.17
C ALA A 122 -3.85 -6.83 9.12
N ILE A 123 -4.46 -7.76 9.84
CA ILE A 123 -3.79 -8.56 10.87
C ILE A 123 -3.94 -10.05 10.51
N PRO A 124 -2.84 -10.81 10.50
CA PRO A 124 -2.90 -12.25 10.23
C PRO A 124 -3.72 -13.00 11.28
N ALA A 125 -4.42 -14.05 10.86
CA ALA A 125 -5.29 -14.86 11.73
C ALA A 125 -4.65 -15.40 13.02
N ARG A 126 -3.31 -15.54 13.08
CA ARG A 126 -2.58 -15.98 14.28
C ARG A 126 -2.49 -14.92 15.39
N LEU A 127 -2.88 -13.68 15.12
CA LEU A 127 -2.86 -12.58 16.06
C LEU A 127 -4.27 -12.06 16.31
N THR A 128 -4.54 -11.59 17.52
CA THR A 128 -5.80 -10.90 17.82
C THR A 128 -5.62 -9.40 17.66
N LEU A 129 -6.63 -8.76 17.06
CA LEU A 129 -6.67 -7.30 16.93
C LEU A 129 -6.52 -6.60 18.29
N GLY A 130 -7.25 -7.09 19.30
CA GLY A 130 -7.21 -6.50 20.65
C GLY A 130 -5.82 -6.51 21.28
N SER A 131 -5.09 -7.63 21.21
CA SER A 131 -3.74 -7.73 21.78
C SER A 131 -2.75 -6.83 21.05
N TRP A 132 -2.83 -6.78 19.71
CA TRP A 132 -1.96 -5.94 18.91
C TRP A 132 -2.22 -4.44 19.16
N ILE A 133 -3.49 -4.02 19.22
CA ILE A 133 -3.87 -2.65 19.59
C ILE A 133 -3.45 -2.29 21.02
N GLY A 134 -3.52 -3.24 21.95
CA GLY A 134 -3.02 -3.07 23.30
C GLY A 134 -1.52 -2.77 23.34
N ALA A 135 -0.73 -3.51 22.56
CA ALA A 135 0.70 -3.28 22.40
C ALA A 135 1.00 -1.92 21.74
N LEU A 136 0.28 -1.57 20.68
CA LEU A 136 0.39 -0.25 20.02
C LEU A 136 0.16 0.88 21.01
N LYS A 137 -0.97 0.87 21.73
CA LYS A 137 -1.33 1.89 22.73
C LYS A 137 -0.28 1.99 23.83
N ARG A 138 0.33 0.88 24.25
CA ARG A 138 1.42 0.88 25.23
C ARG A 138 2.66 1.60 24.68
N VAL A 139 3.11 1.28 23.47
CA VAL A 139 4.30 1.88 22.85
C VAL A 139 4.09 3.36 22.60
N VAL A 140 2.98 3.72 21.93
CA VAL A 140 2.64 5.12 21.64
C VAL A 140 2.39 5.90 22.93
N GLY A 141 1.75 5.30 23.93
CA GLY A 141 1.55 5.92 25.23
C GLY A 141 2.86 6.27 25.94
N LYS A 142 3.88 5.39 25.88
CA LYS A 142 5.20 5.70 26.44
C LYS A 142 5.85 6.93 25.78
N ALA A 143 5.63 7.14 24.48
CA ALA A 143 6.15 8.31 23.78
C ALA A 143 5.51 9.63 24.26
N VAL A 144 4.23 9.60 24.66
CA VAL A 144 3.55 10.73 25.32
C VAL A 144 4.10 10.97 26.73
N GLN A 145 4.30 9.88 27.48
CA GLN A 145 4.64 9.90 28.91
C GLN A 145 6.02 10.47 29.23
N ARG A 146 6.91 10.60 28.23
CA ARG A 146 8.20 11.27 28.38
C ARG A 146 8.08 12.69 28.98
N ASN A 147 6.91 13.32 28.90
CA ASN A 147 6.69 14.69 29.36
C ASN A 147 5.73 14.86 30.56
N ASN A 148 4.90 13.87 30.94
CA ASN A 148 3.98 14.00 32.10
C ASN A 148 3.37 12.64 32.58
N PRO A 149 3.80 12.06 33.72
CA PRO A 149 3.54 10.65 34.01
C PRO A 149 2.25 10.30 34.79
N ARG A 150 1.41 11.26 35.20
CA ARG A 150 0.39 11.00 36.25
C ARG A 150 -1.02 10.62 35.77
N ASP A 151 -1.36 10.83 34.50
CA ASP A 151 -2.73 10.60 34.01
C ASP A 151 -2.88 9.50 32.94
N PRO A 152 -4.02 8.78 32.88
CA PRO A 152 -4.32 7.83 31.82
C PRO A 152 -4.26 8.49 30.43
N ILE A 153 -3.44 7.97 29.52
CA ILE A 153 -3.32 8.54 28.17
C ILE A 153 -4.52 8.17 27.30
N TRP A 154 -4.94 6.90 27.34
CA TRP A 154 -5.95 6.35 26.44
C TRP A 154 -7.30 6.19 27.11
N ARG A 155 -8.38 6.36 26.34
CA ARG A 155 -9.68 5.80 26.68
C ARG A 155 -9.57 4.26 26.68
N ARG A 156 -10.34 3.59 27.55
CA ARG A 156 -10.48 2.13 27.52
C ARG A 156 -11.08 1.69 26.17
N GLY A 157 -10.60 0.56 25.65
CA GLY A 157 -10.99 0.04 24.33
C GLY A 157 -10.45 0.85 23.14
N PHE A 158 -10.99 0.54 21.96
CA PHE A 158 -10.81 1.24 20.69
C PHE A 158 -12.06 1.00 19.85
N PHE A 159 -12.26 1.79 18.81
CA PHE A 159 -13.30 1.53 17.81
C PHE A 159 -12.67 0.78 16.64
N ASP A 160 -13.35 -0.23 16.13
CA ASP A 160 -12.99 -0.97 14.94
C ASP A 160 -14.17 -1.13 13.98
N HIS A 161 -13.85 -1.22 12.69
CA HIS A 161 -14.82 -1.48 11.63
C HIS A 161 -14.16 -2.29 10.50
N ILE A 162 -14.74 -3.43 10.15
CA ILE A 162 -14.25 -4.27 9.04
C ILE A 162 -14.66 -3.66 7.70
N LEU A 163 -13.70 -3.50 6.80
CA LEU A 163 -13.90 -3.05 5.42
C LEU A 163 -13.92 -4.26 4.49
N ARG A 164 -14.97 -4.35 3.68
CA ARG A 164 -15.23 -5.50 2.78
C ARG A 164 -14.89 -5.22 1.31
N SER A 165 -14.61 -3.98 0.95
CA SER A 165 -14.29 -3.60 -0.44
C SER A 165 -13.26 -2.47 -0.52
N ALA A 166 -12.54 -2.40 -1.64
CA ALA A 166 -11.60 -1.32 -1.96
C ALA A 166 -12.26 0.06 -2.01
N GLU A 167 -13.49 0.12 -2.50
CA GLU A 167 -14.29 1.33 -2.57
C GLU A 167 -14.58 1.88 -1.16
N SER A 168 -14.94 1.00 -0.22
CA SER A 168 -15.16 1.37 1.18
C SER A 168 -13.88 1.94 1.82
N TYR A 169 -12.70 1.39 1.47
CA TYR A 169 -11.42 1.90 1.94
C TYR A 169 -11.12 3.31 1.42
N SER A 170 -11.22 3.51 0.11
CA SER A 170 -10.86 4.79 -0.52
C SER A 170 -11.80 5.91 -0.09
N GLN A 171 -13.11 5.63 -0.03
CA GLN A 171 -14.10 6.58 0.49
C GLN A 171 -13.83 6.94 1.95
N LYS A 172 -13.53 5.94 2.79
CA LYS A 172 -13.19 6.18 4.20
C LYS A 172 -11.92 7.00 4.35
N TRP A 173 -10.90 6.72 3.55
CA TRP A 173 -9.65 7.48 3.56
C TRP A 173 -9.86 8.94 3.17
N ASN A 174 -10.62 9.20 2.11
CA ASN A 174 -10.93 10.57 1.68
C ASN A 174 -11.62 11.38 2.78
N TYR A 175 -12.52 10.76 3.54
CA TYR A 175 -13.13 11.42 4.70
C TYR A 175 -12.13 11.65 5.86
N VAL A 176 -11.27 10.66 6.12
CA VAL A 176 -10.37 10.67 7.28
C VAL A 176 -9.20 11.63 7.11
N ARG A 177 -8.63 11.71 5.89
CA ARG A 177 -7.52 12.64 5.59
C ARG A 177 -7.91 14.10 5.74
N GLU A 178 -9.19 14.42 5.59
CA GLU A 178 -9.75 15.76 5.77
C GLU A 178 -10.05 16.12 7.24
N ASN A 179 -9.86 15.19 8.19
CA ASN A 179 -10.06 15.50 9.61
C ASN A 179 -9.24 16.69 10.11
N PRO A 180 -7.93 16.84 9.78
CA PRO A 180 -7.14 17.98 10.24
C PRO A 180 -7.71 19.31 9.74
N VAL A 181 -8.21 19.36 8.50
CA VAL A 181 -8.86 20.55 7.91
C VAL A 181 -10.17 20.86 8.64
N ARG A 182 -11.04 19.87 8.81
CA ARG A 182 -12.31 20.04 9.56
C ARG A 182 -12.10 20.44 11.01
N ALA A 183 -10.98 20.03 11.61
CA ALA A 183 -10.57 20.41 12.96
C ALA A 183 -9.84 21.77 13.00
N ARG A 184 -9.69 22.47 11.87
CA ARG A 184 -9.00 23.76 11.72
C ARG A 184 -7.53 23.73 12.19
N LEU A 185 -6.87 22.59 12.00
CA LEU A 185 -5.46 22.42 12.33
C LEU A 185 -4.53 22.85 11.18
N VAL A 186 -5.02 22.73 9.94
CA VAL A 186 -4.34 23.10 8.69
C VAL A 186 -5.39 23.52 7.65
N GLU A 187 -4.96 24.28 6.63
CA GLU A 187 -5.83 24.72 5.53
C GLU A 187 -6.06 23.63 4.47
N SER A 188 -5.09 22.73 4.29
CA SER A 188 -5.17 21.61 3.36
C SER A 188 -4.72 20.31 4.03
N ALA A 189 -5.29 19.17 3.62
CA ALA A 189 -4.97 17.86 4.19
C ALA A 189 -3.47 17.51 4.04
N ASP A 190 -2.85 17.94 2.93
CA ASP A 190 -1.45 17.65 2.62
C ASP A 190 -0.45 18.43 3.49
N ALA A 191 -0.90 19.50 4.15
CA ALA A 191 -0.09 20.25 5.10
C ALA A 191 -0.01 19.58 6.49
N TRP A 192 -0.77 18.51 6.75
CA TRP A 192 -0.75 17.83 8.06
C TRP A 192 0.44 16.87 8.20
N PRO A 193 1.41 17.14 9.08
CA PRO A 193 2.65 16.36 9.13
C PRO A 193 2.48 14.97 9.79
N TYR A 194 1.37 14.74 10.49
CA TYR A 194 1.12 13.51 11.25
C TYR A 194 0.14 12.58 10.55
N ALA A 195 0.21 12.53 9.21
CA ALA A 195 -0.48 11.56 8.36
C ALA A 195 0.54 10.83 7.48
N GLY A 196 0.15 9.68 6.92
CA GLY A 196 1.01 8.92 6.01
C GLY A 196 0.46 7.55 5.67
N GLU A 197 1.31 6.73 5.06
CA GLU A 197 1.05 5.33 4.69
C GLU A 197 2.30 4.51 5.04
N ILE A 198 2.15 3.43 5.81
CA ILE A 198 3.29 2.57 6.20
C ILE A 198 3.45 1.43 5.19
N ALA A 199 2.34 0.74 4.88
CA ALA A 199 2.27 -0.33 3.91
C ALA A 199 1.18 -0.03 2.87
N VAL A 200 1.44 -0.36 1.61
CA VAL A 200 0.39 -0.37 0.59
C VAL A 200 -0.44 -1.63 0.77
N ILE A 201 -1.71 -1.46 1.14
CA ILE A 201 -2.65 -2.57 1.28
C ILE A 201 -3.43 -2.67 -0.04
N TYR A 202 -3.23 -3.76 -0.77
CA TYR A 202 -3.95 -4.04 -2.00
C TYR A 202 -5.23 -4.82 -1.67
N HIS A 203 -6.33 -4.34 -2.21
CA HIS A 203 -7.64 -4.97 -2.11
C HIS A 203 -7.93 -5.57 -3.49
N GLY A 204 -8.24 -6.85 -3.56
CA GLY A 204 -8.69 -7.53 -4.78
C GLY A 204 -10.12 -7.17 -5.14
#